data_AF-A0A9D6U9V6-F1
#
_entry.id   AF-A0A9D6U9V6-F1
#
_cell.length_a   1.000
_cell.length_b   1.000
_cell.length_c   1.000
_cell.angle_alpha   90.00
_cell.angle_beta   90.00
_cell.angle_gamma   90.00
#
_symmetry.space_group_name_H-M   'P 1'
#
loop_
_entity.id
_entity.type
_entity.pdbx_description
1 polymer ?
#
loop_
_entity_poly.entity_id
_entity_poly.type
_entity_poly.pdbx_seq_one_letter_code
_entity_poly.pdbx_strand_id
1 'polypeptide(L)' 'MVCSSENTEITASVTDVLGRVLVLKKFSVEKGVNHMEIDVSTLSSAIYFFKVATSNGLYKDCKQLIIDK' A
#
# COMPACT_ATOMS: atom_id res chain seq x y z
N MET A 1 -3.54 7.76 4.06
CA MET A 1 -4.60 8.61 3.46
C MET A 1 -4.42 8.59 1.95
N VAL A 2 -5.49 8.38 1.19
CA VAL A 2 -5.47 8.51 -0.28
C VAL A 2 -6.55 9.50 -0.69
N CYS A 3 -6.15 10.49 -1.48
CA CYS A 3 -7.05 11.48 -2.05
C CYS A 3 -7.28 11.11 -3.52
N SER A 4 -8.52 10.97 -3.93
CA SER A 4 -8.89 10.65 -5.30
C SER A 4 -9.88 11.66 -5.87
N SER A 5 -9.72 12.03 -7.14
CA SER A 5 -10.66 12.89 -7.87
C SER A 5 -11.85 12.13 -8.45
N GLU A 6 -11.81 10.81 -8.45
CA GLU A 6 -12.80 9.91 -9.02
C GLU A 6 -12.94 8.62 -8.19
N ASN A 7 -14.01 7.86 -8.45
CA ASN A 7 -14.13 6.52 -7.89
C ASN A 7 -13.19 5.59 -8.65
N THR A 8 -12.31 4.88 -7.94
CA THR A 8 -11.30 4.03 -8.55
C THR A 8 -10.98 2.84 -7.67
N GLU A 9 -10.22 1.90 -8.23
CA GLU A 9 -9.64 0.80 -7.46
C GLU A 9 -8.14 1.00 -7.35
N ILE A 10 -7.62 0.68 -6.17
CA ILE A 10 -6.19 0.66 -5.92
C ILE A 10 -5.76 -0.68 -5.36
N THR A 11 -4.50 -1.02 -5.62
CA THR A 11 -3.81 -2.15 -5.02
C THR A 11 -2.70 -1.61 -4.13
N ALA A 12 -2.71 -2.01 -2.87
CA ALA A 12 -1.68 -1.70 -1.90
C ALA A 12 -0.90 -2.98 -1.55
N SER A 13 0.43 -2.91 -1.52
CA SER A 13 1.29 -4.05 -1.25
C SER A 13 2.45 -3.68 -0.33
N VAL A 14 2.83 -4.62 0.52
CA VAL A 14 4.07 -4.55 1.30
C VAL A 14 5.03 -5.61 0.75
N THR A 15 6.23 -5.20 0.36
CA THR A 15 7.28 -6.10 -0.11
C THR A 15 8.50 -6.03 0.81
N ASP A 16 9.28 -7.10 0.87
CA ASP A 16 10.61 -7.06 1.50
C ASP A 16 11.69 -6.49 0.54
N VAL A 17 12.93 -6.41 1.02
CA VAL A 17 14.09 -5.94 0.24
C VAL A 17 14.44 -6.82 -0.96
N LEU A 18 13.94 -8.05 -1.02
CA LEU A 18 14.09 -8.96 -2.15
C LEU A 18 12.95 -8.83 -3.16
N GLY A 19 11.97 -7.94 -2.90
CA GLY A 19 10.81 -7.73 -3.74
C GLY A 19 9.71 -8.77 -3.57
N ARG A 20 9.78 -9.65 -2.56
CA ARG A 20 8.72 -10.62 -2.28
C ARG A 20 7.51 -9.89 -1.71
N VAL A 21 6.33 -10.13 -2.27
CA VAL A 21 5.07 -9.56 -1.77
C VAL A 21 4.62 -10.34 -0.54
N LEU A 22 4.56 -9.67 0.60
CA LEU A 22 4.14 -10.25 1.88
C LEU A 22 2.69 -9.95 2.20
N VAL A 23 2.23 -8.76 1.79
CA VAL A 23 0.85 -8.32 1.93
C VAL A 23 0.40 -7.74 0.60
N LEU A 24 -0.81 -8.11 0.17
CA LEU A 24 -1.47 -7.54 -1.00
C LEU A 24 -2.94 -7.31 -0.65
N LYS A 25 -3.42 -6.08 -0.75
CA LYS A 25 -4.82 -5.71 -0.55
C LYS A 25 -5.31 -4.86 -1.70
N LYS A 26 -6.57 -5.06 -2.08
CA LYS A 26 -7.30 -4.21 -3.00
C LYS A 26 -8.31 -3.38 -2.24
N PHE A 27 -8.46 -2.12 -2.63
CA PHE A 27 -9.39 -1.19 -2.03
C PHE A 27 -10.18 -0.47 -3.13
N SER A 28 -11.49 -0.40 -2.95
CA SER A 28 -12.32 0.57 -3.66
C SER A 28 -12.18 1.93 -2.97
N VAL A 29 -11.83 2.95 -3.75
CA VAL A 29 -11.57 4.31 -3.27
C VAL A 29 -12.64 5.21 -3.89
N GLU A 30 -13.40 5.89 -3.04
CA GLU A 30 -14.39 6.86 -3.50
C GLU A 30 -13.72 8.19 -3.83
N LYS A 31 -14.37 9.01 -4.67
CA LYS A 31 -13.96 10.40 -4.88
C LYS A 31 -13.92 11.14 -3.53
N GLY A 32 -12.79 11.75 -3.22
CA GLY A 32 -12.55 12.42 -1.95
C GLY A 32 -11.37 11.82 -1.18
N VAL A 33 -11.45 11.88 0.16
CA VAL A 33 -10.39 11.43 1.06
C VAL A 33 -10.77 10.08 1.66
N ASN A 34 -9.92 9.08 1.47
CA ASN A 34 -10.14 7.72 1.92
C ASN A 34 -9.07 7.34 2.95
N HIS A 35 -9.54 6.78 4.07
CA HIS A 35 -8.69 6.20 5.10
C HIS A 35 -8.58 4.69 4.88
N MET A 36 -7.35 4.19 4.90
CA MET A 36 -7.06 2.78 4.68
C MET A 36 -5.96 2.36 5.63
N GLU A 37 -6.08 1.13 6.09
CA GLU A 37 -5.16 0.55 7.06
C GLU A 37 -4.69 -0.82 6.57
N ILE A 38 -3.42 -1.09 6.84
CA ILE A 38 -2.80 -2.40 6.59
C ILE A 38 -2.13 -2.81 7.87
N ASP A 39 -2.55 -3.98 8.37
CA ASP A 39 -1.91 -4.59 9.52
C ASP A 39 -0.56 -5.19 9.11
N VAL A 40 0.50 -4.74 9.79
CA VAL A 40 1.88 -5.21 9.64
C VAL A 40 2.41 -5.82 10.94
N SER A 41 1.54 -6.06 11.92
CA SER A 41 1.89 -6.55 13.26
C SER A 41 2.55 -7.93 13.24
N THR A 42 2.36 -8.72 12.19
CA THR A 42 2.97 -10.04 12.03
C THR A 42 4.32 -10.02 11.32
N LEU A 43 4.74 -8.88 10.77
CA LEU A 43 6.02 -8.75 10.07
C LEU A 43 7.20 -8.67 11.05
N SER A 44 8.32 -9.30 10.72
CA SER A 44 9.55 -9.24 11.52
C SER A 44 10.19 -7.84 11.50
N SER A 45 11.12 -7.56 12.41
CA SER A 45 11.92 -6.34 12.37
C SER A 45 12.82 -6.34 11.13
N ALA A 46 12.56 -5.44 10.18
CA ALA A 46 13.27 -5.34 8.90
C ALA A 46 12.86 -4.06 8.14
N ILE A 47 13.50 -3.86 6.98
CA ILE A 47 13.11 -2.86 5.99
C ILE A 47 12.11 -3.49 5.01
N TYR A 48 11.03 -2.76 4.75
CA TYR A 48 9.98 -3.11 3.81
C TYR A 48 9.71 -1.93 2.86
N PHE A 49 8.98 -2.21 1.78
CA PHE A 49 8.49 -1.20 0.86
C PHE A 49 6.97 -1.29 0.79
N PHE A 50 6.31 -0.21 1.16
CA PHE A 50 4.87 -0.04 1.01
C PHE A 50 4.58 0.67 -0.30
N LYS A 51 3.85 0.00 -1.19
CA LYS A 51 3.47 0.51 -2.50
C LYS A 51 1.95 0.61 -2.60
N VAL A 52 1.47 1.69 -3.20
CA VAL A 52 0.07 1.85 -3.61
C VAL A 52 0.06 2.19 -5.08
N ALA A 53 -0.82 1.55 -5.85
CA ALA A 53 -1.02 1.87 -7.26
C ALA A 53 -2.50 1.76 -7.64
N THR A 54 -2.97 2.59 -8.55
CA THR A 54 -4.28 2.37 -9.18
C THR A 54 -4.25 1.06 -9.97
N SER A 55 -5.38 0.37 -10.06
CA SER A 55 -5.47 -0.93 -10.76
C SER A 55 -5.11 -0.84 -12.25
N ASN A 56 -5.29 0.34 -12.85
CA ASN A 56 -4.87 0.65 -14.23
C ASN A 56 -3.39 1.04 -14.38
N GLY A 57 -2.65 1.17 -13.27
CA GLY A 57 -1.23 1.49 -13.25
C GLY A 57 -0.84 2.95 -13.55
N LEU A 58 -1.81 3.85 -13.78
CA LEU A 58 -1.54 5.27 -14.08
C LEU A 58 -0.87 5.99 -12.91
N TYR A 59 -1.32 5.74 -11.68
CA TYR A 59 -0.78 6.38 -10.49
C TYR A 59 -0.17 5.34 -9.57
N LYS A 60 1.01 5.64 -9.04
CA LYS A 60 1.71 4.80 -8.06
C LYS A 60 2.58 5.64 -7.14
N ASP A 61 2.64 5.24 -5.88
CA ASP A 61 3.62 5.74 -4.91
C ASP A 61 4.24 4.56 -4.17
N CYS A 62 5.46 4.77 -3.67
CA CYS A 62 6.20 3.80 -2.88
C CYS A 62 6.93 4.52 -1.75
N LYS A 63 6.87 3.93 -0.56
CA LYS A 63 7.54 4.43 0.64
C LYS A 63 8.26 3.29 1.34
N GLN A 64 9.47 3.57 1.79
CA GLN A 64 10.19 2.65 2.67
C GLN A 64 9.54 2.67 4.06
N LEU A 65 9.38 1.48 4.64
CA LEU A 65 8.90 1.27 6.00
C LEU A 65 9.99 0.54 6.77
N ILE A 66 10.35 1.05 7.94
CA ILE A 66 11.26 0.36 8.87
C ILE A 66 10.39 -0.13 10.02
N ILE A 67 10.37 -1.44 10.24
CA ILE A 67 9.72 -2.05 11.40
C ILE A 67 10.84 -2.44 12.37
N ASP A 68 10.74 -1.91 13.59
CA ASP A 68 11.63 -2.22 14.71
C ASP A 68 10.74 -2.49 15.94
N LYS A 69 10.95 -3.64 16.60
CA LYS A 69 10.05 -4.20 17.63
C LYS A 69 10.84 -4.61 18.85
#